data_AF-A0A849Y244-F1
#
_entry.id   AF-A0A849Y244-F1
#
_cell.length_a   1.000
_cell.length_b   1.000
_cell.length_c   1.000
_cell.angle_alpha   90.00
_cell.angle_beta   90.00
_cell.angle_gamma   90.00
#
_symmetry.space_group_name_H-M   'P 1'
#
loop_
_entity.id
_entity.type
_entity.pdbx_description
1 polymer ?
#
loop_
_entity_poly.entity_id
_entity_poly.type
_entity_poly.pdbx_seq_one_letter_code
_entity_poly.pdbx_strand_id
1 'polypeptide(L)'
;MRAIRRRASAAREASNGAEFARRFREAAGFDLRILSGAEEADLVFFGAMGDLREPPRSGEAVVMNSGGGSAEWARGTAKRVTRRASLPLGCVRMTERFLRGDPYTKASLRRIEEFYEDALALVAREFSPGKASFLGSGGSLCAIAAIAAGEARFRAEAVHGRTLTRGEVEAVAERLARMTAAERRRIPSLPRQRADIVTAGALLFAAAMRALNAERIVVSVRGLRYGVLREALGSTTRTRRR
;
A
#
# COMPACT_ATOMS: atom_id res chain seq x y z
N MET A 1 28.63 -9.42 2.03
CA MET A 1 27.38 -8.66 1.79
C MET A 1 26.79 -8.28 3.15
N ARG A 2 26.80 -7.00 3.57
CA ARG A 2 26.20 -6.60 4.86
C ARG A 2 24.68 -6.73 4.75
N ALA A 3 24.05 -7.56 5.58
CA ALA A 3 22.59 -7.61 5.64
C ALA A 3 22.07 -6.31 6.28
N ILE A 4 21.29 -5.54 5.53
CA ILE A 4 20.67 -4.28 5.98
C ILE A 4 19.17 -4.53 6.10
N ARG A 5 18.61 -4.34 7.30
CA ARG A 5 17.15 -4.36 7.49
C ARG A 5 16.60 -2.95 7.33
N ARG A 6 15.40 -2.84 6.76
CA ARG A 6 14.75 -1.54 6.49
C ARG A 6 13.45 -1.40 7.25
N ARG A 7 13.24 -0.22 7.85
CA ARG A 7 11.96 0.18 8.44
C ARG A 7 11.45 1.48 7.81
N ALA A 8 10.13 1.56 7.75
CA ALA A 8 9.33 2.58 7.07
C ALA A 8 8.82 3.63 8.08
N SER A 9 7.69 4.27 7.74
CA SER A 9 7.00 5.34 8.49
C SER A 9 7.05 5.23 10.02
N ALA A 10 6.72 4.08 10.62
CA ALA A 10 6.69 3.96 12.09
C ALA A 10 8.04 4.23 12.79
N ALA A 11 9.17 3.78 12.22
CA ALA A 11 10.49 4.05 12.79
C ALA A 11 11.01 5.46 12.45
N ARG A 12 10.53 6.03 11.34
CA ARG A 12 10.86 7.39 10.90
C ARG A 12 10.22 8.46 11.79
N GLU A 13 9.01 8.20 12.27
CA GLU A 13 8.23 9.15 13.07
C GLU A 13 8.44 8.99 14.58
N ALA A 14 8.97 7.85 15.04
CA ALA A 14 9.22 7.62 16.45
C ALA A 14 10.35 8.53 16.97
N SER A 15 10.10 9.26 18.05
CA SER A 15 11.09 10.12 18.71
C SER A 15 12.34 9.35 19.17
N ASN A 16 12.20 8.05 19.44
CA ASN A 16 13.28 7.13 19.80
C ASN A 16 13.77 6.25 18.64
N GLY A 17 13.49 6.61 17.38
CA GLY A 17 13.84 5.80 16.21
C GLY A 17 15.35 5.52 16.09
N ALA A 18 16.19 6.50 16.43
CA ALA A 18 17.65 6.35 16.45
C ALA A 18 18.12 5.39 17.56
N GLU A 19 17.51 5.48 18.74
CA GLU A 19 17.81 4.57 19.84
C GLU A 19 17.37 3.14 19.50
N PHE A 20 16.19 2.97 18.90
CA PHE A 20 15.74 1.68 18.40
C PHE A 20 16.72 1.08 17.38
N ALA A 21 17.20 1.90 16.43
CA ALA A 21 18.17 1.46 15.43
C ALA A 21 19.50 1.02 16.08
N ARG A 22 19.96 1.75 17.10
CA ARG A 22 21.15 1.39 17.88
C ARG A 22 20.98 0.06 18.61
N ARG A 23 19.91 -0.08 19.39
CA ARG A 23 19.60 -1.32 20.13
C ARG A 23 19.41 -2.51 19.18
N PHE A 24 18.81 -2.28 18.01
CA PHE A 24 18.66 -3.31 16.98
C PHE A 24 20.02 -3.78 16.46
N ARG A 25 20.96 -2.86 16.20
CA ARG A 25 22.32 -3.21 15.80
C ARG A 25 23.03 -4.02 16.88
N GLU A 26 22.95 -3.58 18.13
CA GLU A 26 23.56 -4.26 19.28
C GLU A 26 23.03 -5.69 19.44
N ALA A 27 21.71 -5.89 19.30
CA ALA A 27 21.08 -7.20 19.49
C ALA A 27 21.20 -8.13 18.27
N ALA A 28 21.10 -7.60 17.05
CA ALA A 28 20.98 -8.41 15.83
C ALA A 28 22.24 -8.43 14.96
N GLY A 29 23.24 -7.60 15.24
CA GLY A 29 24.47 -7.50 14.45
C GLY A 29 24.30 -6.88 13.06
N PHE A 30 23.13 -6.31 12.75
CA PHE A 30 22.80 -5.74 11.44
C PHE A 30 22.46 -4.26 11.52
N ASP A 31 22.86 -3.50 10.50
CA ASP A 31 22.48 -2.11 10.35
C ASP A 31 20.98 -1.98 10.01
N LEU A 32 20.26 -1.18 10.79
CA LEU A 32 18.90 -0.79 10.49
C LEU A 32 18.91 0.54 9.72
N ARG A 33 18.46 0.52 8.47
CA ARG A 33 18.25 1.73 7.67
C ARG A 33 16.80 2.17 7.74
N ILE A 34 16.56 3.38 8.23
CA ILE A 34 15.26 4.04 8.18
C ILE A 34 15.12 4.69 6.81
N LEU A 35 14.04 4.38 6.09
CA LEU A 35 13.80 4.94 4.77
C LEU A 35 13.02 6.26 4.85
N SER A 36 13.42 7.23 4.04
CA SER A 36 12.56 8.35 3.72
C SER A 36 11.34 7.89 2.93
N GLY A 37 10.25 8.65 2.96
CA GLY A 37 9.04 8.32 2.18
C GLY A 37 9.30 8.27 0.68
N ALA A 38 10.22 9.11 0.18
CA ALA A 38 10.64 9.12 -1.23
C ALA A 38 11.36 7.81 -1.62
N GLU A 39 12.28 7.33 -0.79
CA GLU A 39 12.98 6.07 -1.04
C GLU A 39 12.04 4.87 -0.96
N GLU A 40 11.10 4.89 -0.01
CA GLU A 40 10.09 3.85 0.12
C GLU A 40 9.19 3.79 -1.13
N ALA A 41 8.73 4.94 -1.62
CA ALA A 41 7.95 5.04 -2.85
C ALA A 41 8.72 4.49 -4.08
N ASP A 42 10.01 4.84 -4.22
CA ASP A 42 10.85 4.33 -5.31
C ASP A 42 10.98 2.79 -5.25
N LEU A 43 11.29 2.24 -4.06
CA LEU A 43 11.46 0.79 -3.89
C LEU A 43 10.16 0.03 -4.12
N VAL A 44 9.05 0.52 -3.56
CA VAL A 44 7.73 -0.05 -3.78
C VAL A 44 7.39 -0.07 -5.26
N PHE A 45 7.62 1.03 -5.99
CA PHE A 45 7.35 1.12 -7.42
C PHE A 45 8.05 0.02 -8.19
N PHE A 46 9.39 -0.08 -8.03
CA PHE A 46 10.16 -1.10 -8.74
C PHE A 46 9.84 -2.52 -8.27
N GLY A 47 9.48 -2.70 -7.00
CA GLY A 47 9.01 -3.98 -6.47
C GLY A 47 7.70 -4.41 -7.15
N ALA A 48 6.71 -3.53 -7.17
CA ALA A 48 5.37 -3.77 -7.71
C ALA A 48 5.39 -4.04 -9.22
N MET A 49 6.27 -3.35 -9.95
CA MET A 49 6.46 -3.47 -11.40
C MET A 49 7.26 -4.71 -11.84
N GLY A 50 7.97 -5.38 -10.91
CA GLY A 50 9.03 -6.31 -11.29
C GLY A 50 8.64 -7.66 -11.86
N ASP A 51 7.35 -8.01 -11.90
CA ASP A 51 6.86 -9.32 -12.37
C ASP A 51 5.42 -9.26 -12.88
N LEU A 52 5.03 -8.11 -13.41
CA LEU A 52 3.77 -8.04 -14.10
C LEU A 52 3.91 -8.89 -15.36
N ARG A 53 3.07 -9.91 -15.49
CA ARG A 53 3.00 -10.77 -16.69
C ARG A 53 2.83 -9.94 -17.97
N GLU A 54 2.11 -8.84 -17.86
CA GLU A 54 1.97 -7.84 -18.91
C GLU A 54 2.53 -6.49 -18.44
N PRO A 55 3.52 -5.92 -19.13
CA PRO A 55 3.97 -4.57 -18.84
C PRO A 55 2.85 -3.57 -19.18
N PRO A 56 2.82 -2.39 -18.53
CA PRO A 56 1.87 -1.33 -18.88
C PRO A 56 1.92 -1.03 -20.37
N ARG A 57 0.74 -0.99 -21.02
CA ARG A 57 0.65 -0.77 -22.49
C ARG A 57 1.29 0.53 -22.94
N SER A 58 1.24 1.57 -22.12
CA SER A 58 1.87 2.88 -22.38
C SER A 58 3.34 2.95 -21.96
N GLY A 59 3.88 1.90 -21.33
CA GLY A 59 5.21 1.89 -20.72
C GLY A 59 5.32 2.65 -19.40
N GLU A 60 4.24 3.32 -18.98
CA GLU A 60 4.16 4.10 -17.73
C GLU A 60 3.17 3.47 -16.75
N ALA A 61 3.49 3.55 -15.46
CA ALA A 61 2.65 3.11 -14.37
C ALA A 61 2.53 4.19 -13.28
N VAL A 62 1.40 4.17 -12.60
CA VAL A 62 1.21 4.78 -11.28
C VAL A 62 1.06 3.65 -10.29
N VAL A 63 1.88 3.62 -9.25
CA VAL A 63 1.84 2.63 -8.18
C VAL A 63 1.42 3.33 -6.90
N MET A 64 0.37 2.80 -6.26
CA MET A 64 -0.01 3.12 -4.90
C MET A 64 0.35 1.94 -3.98
N ASN A 65 0.92 2.22 -2.81
CA ASN A 65 1.10 1.22 -1.76
C ASN A 65 0.49 1.72 -0.47
N SER A 66 -0.26 0.85 0.21
CA SER A 66 -0.77 1.12 1.55
C SER A 66 -0.03 0.27 2.58
N GLY A 67 0.79 0.94 3.40
CA GLY A 67 1.41 0.38 4.59
C GLY A 67 0.56 0.60 5.85
N GLY A 68 1.15 0.32 7.02
CA GLY A 68 0.49 0.56 8.30
C GLY A 68 0.46 2.04 8.70
N GLY A 69 1.58 2.75 8.53
CA GLY A 69 1.73 4.16 8.94
C GLY A 69 1.55 5.16 7.81
N SER A 70 1.91 4.80 6.58
CA SER A 70 1.88 5.67 5.40
C SER A 70 1.30 4.97 4.18
N ALA A 71 0.99 5.77 3.16
CA ALA A 71 0.71 5.31 1.81
C ALA A 71 1.64 6.03 0.82
N GLU A 72 2.29 5.27 -0.04
CA GLU A 72 3.25 5.75 -1.03
C GLU A 72 2.61 5.78 -2.41
N TRP A 73 3.02 6.78 -3.17
CA TRP A 73 2.62 6.99 -4.55
C TRP A 73 3.86 7.19 -5.39
N ALA A 74 3.92 6.55 -6.55
CA ALA A 74 5.01 6.73 -7.49
C ALA A 74 4.49 6.60 -8.92
N ARG A 75 4.95 7.50 -9.79
CA ARG A 75 4.69 7.46 -11.23
C ARG A 75 6.01 7.28 -11.97
N GLY A 76 6.02 6.47 -13.02
CA GLY A 76 7.20 6.31 -13.85
C GLY A 76 7.14 5.13 -14.79
N THR A 77 8.30 4.78 -15.34
CA THR A 77 8.49 3.61 -16.23
C THR A 77 9.30 2.54 -15.52
N ALA A 78 9.44 1.35 -16.12
CA ALA A 78 10.28 0.28 -15.59
C ALA A 78 11.74 0.70 -15.31
N LYS A 79 12.22 1.80 -15.91
CA LYS A 79 13.59 2.30 -15.75
C LYS A 79 13.71 3.44 -14.73
N ARG A 80 12.65 4.24 -14.50
CA ARG A 80 12.76 5.48 -13.72
C ARG A 80 11.42 5.93 -13.14
N VAL A 81 11.44 6.34 -11.88
CA VAL A 81 10.37 7.08 -11.20
C VAL A 81 10.49 8.58 -11.52
N THR A 82 9.40 9.20 -11.98
CA THR A 82 9.31 10.62 -12.37
C THR A 82 8.60 11.49 -11.34
N ARG A 83 7.72 10.91 -10.53
CA ARG A 83 7.03 11.56 -9.39
C ARG A 83 6.89 10.59 -8.25
N ARG A 84 6.91 11.10 -7.02
CA ARG A 84 6.76 10.31 -5.80
C ARG A 84 6.16 11.15 -4.67
N ALA A 85 5.31 10.52 -3.87
CA ALA A 85 4.75 11.08 -2.65
C ALA A 85 4.63 10.00 -1.58
N SER A 86 4.67 10.40 -0.32
CA SER A 86 4.37 9.54 0.82
C SER A 86 3.51 10.34 1.78
N LEU A 87 2.31 9.85 2.04
CA LEU A 87 1.31 10.50 2.87
C LEU A 87 1.05 9.67 4.12
N PRO A 88 0.71 10.28 5.27
CA PRO A 88 0.41 9.58 6.51
C PRO A 88 -1.01 8.96 6.46
N LEU A 89 -1.27 8.12 5.46
CA LEU A 89 -2.58 7.49 5.20
C LEU A 89 -2.55 5.97 5.42
N GLY A 90 -1.58 5.45 6.18
CA GLY A 90 -1.47 4.02 6.41
C GLY A 90 -2.68 3.44 7.15
N CYS A 91 -3.05 2.21 6.84
CA CYS A 91 -4.28 1.58 7.32
C CYS A 91 -4.35 1.43 8.86
N VAL A 92 -3.22 1.19 9.54
CA VAL A 92 -3.18 1.15 11.02
C VAL A 92 -3.49 2.53 11.58
N ARG A 93 -2.78 3.56 11.09
CA ARG A 93 -2.98 4.95 11.53
C ARG A 93 -4.41 5.41 11.33
N MET A 94 -4.98 5.10 10.17
CA MET A 94 -6.34 5.55 9.81
C MET A 94 -7.41 4.82 10.62
N THR A 95 -7.25 3.51 10.88
CA THR A 95 -8.11 2.78 11.81
C THR A 95 -8.06 3.40 13.20
N GLU A 96 -6.87 3.58 13.78
CA GLU A 96 -6.69 4.13 15.12
C GLU A 96 -7.26 5.54 15.25
N ARG A 97 -7.05 6.39 14.23
CA ARG A 97 -7.48 7.79 14.25
C ARG A 97 -8.98 7.95 14.09
N PHE A 98 -9.62 7.21 13.19
CA PHE A 98 -11.00 7.52 12.76
C PHE A 98 -12.04 6.47 13.13
N LEU A 99 -11.73 5.19 12.96
CA LEU A 99 -12.74 4.13 13.02
C LEU A 99 -13.15 3.84 14.48
N ARG A 100 -14.46 3.85 14.74
CA ARG A 100 -15.06 3.70 16.09
C ARG A 100 -16.31 2.82 16.04
N GLY A 101 -16.52 2.02 17.07
CA GLY A 101 -17.66 1.09 17.19
C GLY A 101 -17.39 -0.29 16.57
N ASP A 102 -18.24 -1.26 16.90
CA ASP A 102 -18.23 -2.60 16.31
C ASP A 102 -19.66 -3.14 16.09
N PRO A 103 -20.23 -3.09 14.87
CA PRO A 103 -19.65 -2.54 13.63
C PRO A 103 -19.35 -1.04 13.70
N TYR A 104 -18.59 -0.53 12.72
CA TYR A 104 -18.19 0.87 12.73
C TYR A 104 -19.38 1.83 12.61
N THR A 105 -19.34 2.91 13.39
CA THR A 105 -20.38 3.95 13.38
C THR A 105 -20.37 4.72 12.07
N LYS A 106 -21.57 5.08 11.57
CA LYS A 106 -21.73 5.91 10.35
C LYS A 106 -20.95 7.23 10.44
N ALA A 107 -20.91 7.85 11.62
CA ALA A 107 -20.15 9.09 11.82
C ALA A 107 -18.63 8.88 11.67
N SER A 108 -18.08 7.76 12.16
CA SER A 108 -16.65 7.45 11.97
C SER A 108 -16.29 7.19 10.52
N LEU A 109 -17.18 6.51 9.78
CA LEU A 109 -17.01 6.20 8.35
C LEU A 109 -17.03 7.48 7.50
N ARG A 110 -18.00 8.38 7.73
CA ARG A 110 -18.04 9.67 7.02
C ARG A 110 -16.77 10.50 7.25
N ARG A 111 -16.30 10.60 8.51
CA ARG A 111 -15.09 11.39 8.81
C ARG A 111 -13.83 10.88 8.13
N ILE A 112 -13.65 9.57 8.02
CA ILE A 112 -12.48 9.01 7.33
C ILE A 112 -12.60 9.20 5.81
N GLU A 113 -13.81 9.12 5.24
CA GLU A 113 -14.06 9.36 3.83
C GLU A 113 -13.80 10.83 3.45
N GLU A 114 -14.36 11.78 4.20
CA GLU A 114 -14.10 13.22 4.05
C GLU A 114 -12.60 13.53 4.14
N PHE A 115 -11.92 12.96 5.15
CA PHE A 115 -10.48 13.14 5.31
C PHE A 115 -9.67 12.58 4.11
N TYR A 116 -10.09 11.45 3.54
CA TYR A 116 -9.43 10.90 2.36
C TYR A 116 -9.69 11.76 1.12
N GLU A 117 -10.89 12.28 0.92
CA GLU A 117 -11.22 13.16 -0.19
C GLU A 117 -10.32 14.41 -0.19
N ASP A 118 -10.17 15.06 0.97
CA ASP A 118 -9.29 16.21 1.13
C ASP A 118 -7.81 15.84 0.92
N ALA A 119 -7.34 14.77 1.56
CA ALA A 119 -5.94 14.37 1.51
C ALA A 119 -5.51 13.91 0.10
N LEU A 120 -6.43 13.36 -0.69
CA LEU A 120 -6.15 12.83 -2.02
C LEU A 120 -6.33 13.87 -3.13
N ALA A 121 -6.87 15.05 -2.85
CA ALA A 121 -7.03 16.12 -3.84
C ALA A 121 -5.69 16.52 -4.51
N LEU A 122 -4.59 16.57 -3.74
CA LEU A 122 -3.25 16.84 -4.27
C LEU A 122 -2.71 15.66 -5.10
N VAL A 123 -2.95 14.44 -4.62
CA VAL A 123 -2.52 13.20 -5.31
C VAL A 123 -3.21 13.06 -6.66
N ALA A 124 -4.50 13.39 -6.73
CA ALA A 124 -5.30 13.33 -7.96
C ALA A 124 -4.65 14.11 -9.11
N ARG A 125 -4.12 15.30 -8.81
CA ARG A 125 -3.49 16.18 -9.81
C ARG A 125 -2.18 15.63 -10.36
N GLU A 126 -1.35 15.03 -9.50
CA GLU A 126 -0.01 14.57 -9.89
C GLU A 126 0.05 13.12 -10.37
N PHE A 127 -0.88 12.29 -9.88
CA PHE A 127 -0.85 10.84 -10.07
C PHE A 127 -2.04 10.31 -10.86
N SER A 128 -2.88 11.16 -11.47
CA SER A 128 -3.92 10.69 -12.39
C SER A 128 -3.28 9.81 -13.49
N PRO A 129 -3.74 8.55 -13.65
CA PRO A 129 -3.07 7.60 -14.53
C PRO A 129 -3.17 8.00 -16.01
N GLY A 130 -4.29 8.58 -16.45
CA GLY A 130 -4.51 8.82 -17.87
C GLY A 130 -4.35 7.53 -18.67
N LYS A 131 -3.31 7.45 -19.53
CA LYS A 131 -2.97 6.22 -20.28
C LYS A 131 -2.03 5.27 -19.52
N ALA A 132 -1.50 5.67 -18.37
CA ALA A 132 -0.65 4.82 -17.53
C ALA A 132 -1.46 3.71 -16.86
N SER A 133 -0.83 2.57 -16.58
CA SER A 133 -1.48 1.53 -15.77
C SER A 133 -1.51 1.94 -14.30
N PHE A 134 -2.65 1.76 -13.63
CA PHE A 134 -2.75 1.96 -12.19
C PHE A 134 -2.57 0.64 -11.45
N LEU A 135 -1.56 0.61 -10.58
CA LEU A 135 -1.16 -0.54 -9.79
C LEU A 135 -1.33 -0.23 -8.32
N GLY A 136 -1.71 -1.25 -7.57
CA GLY A 136 -1.75 -1.19 -6.13
C GLY A 136 -0.92 -2.30 -5.49
N SER A 137 -0.27 -1.98 -4.38
CA SER A 137 0.47 -2.92 -3.55
C SER A 137 0.10 -2.75 -2.07
N GLY A 138 0.46 -3.75 -1.27
CA GLY A 138 0.23 -3.75 0.15
C GLY A 138 -0.80 -4.79 0.60
N GLY A 139 -0.75 -5.07 1.89
CA GLY A 139 -1.48 -6.18 2.48
C GLY A 139 -3.00 -6.05 2.40
N SER A 140 -3.51 -4.82 2.49
CA SER A 140 -4.95 -4.54 2.43
C SER A 140 -5.49 -4.79 1.03
N LEU A 141 -4.84 -4.31 -0.04
CA LEU A 141 -5.30 -4.56 -1.41
C LEU A 141 -5.28 -6.05 -1.77
N CYS A 142 -4.24 -6.78 -1.34
CA CYS A 142 -4.18 -8.22 -1.56
C CYS A 142 -5.36 -8.94 -0.87
N ALA A 143 -5.72 -8.50 0.34
CA ALA A 143 -6.87 -9.05 1.05
C ALA A 143 -8.19 -8.68 0.37
N ILE A 144 -8.35 -7.42 -0.06
CA ILE A 144 -9.51 -6.95 -0.83
C ILE A 144 -9.69 -7.80 -2.09
N ALA A 145 -8.61 -8.04 -2.83
CA ALA A 145 -8.62 -8.88 -4.02
C ALA A 145 -9.10 -10.30 -3.73
N ALA A 146 -8.61 -10.92 -2.65
CA ALA A 146 -9.00 -12.27 -2.26
C ALA A 146 -10.47 -12.34 -1.80
N ILE A 147 -10.97 -11.28 -1.15
CA ILE A 147 -12.38 -11.18 -0.73
C ILE A 147 -13.29 -10.97 -1.94
N ALA A 148 -12.95 -10.04 -2.84
CA ALA A 148 -13.70 -9.79 -4.07
C ALA A 148 -13.76 -11.04 -4.96
N ALA A 149 -12.69 -11.83 -4.97
CA ALA A 149 -12.60 -13.10 -5.67
C ALA A 149 -13.41 -14.24 -5.04
N GLY A 150 -13.91 -14.09 -3.81
CA GLY A 150 -14.59 -15.18 -3.10
C GLY A 150 -13.65 -16.35 -2.73
N GLU A 151 -12.36 -16.10 -2.56
CA GLU A 151 -11.38 -17.16 -2.29
C GLU A 151 -11.67 -17.88 -0.96
N ALA A 152 -11.56 -19.22 -0.96
CA ALA A 152 -11.75 -20.04 0.24
C ALA A 152 -10.61 -19.89 1.27
N ARG A 153 -9.46 -19.32 0.86
CA ARG A 153 -8.31 -18.97 1.72
C ARG A 153 -7.41 -17.97 1.01
N PHE A 154 -6.62 -17.21 1.76
CA PHE A 154 -5.66 -16.28 1.16
C PHE A 154 -4.54 -17.03 0.42
N ARG A 155 -4.38 -16.74 -0.88
CA ARG A 155 -3.27 -17.23 -1.72
C ARG A 155 -2.68 -16.05 -2.49
N ALA A 156 -1.39 -15.77 -2.31
CA ALA A 156 -0.76 -14.60 -2.91
C ALA A 156 -0.74 -14.71 -4.45
N GLU A 157 -0.55 -15.92 -4.96
CA GLU A 157 -0.46 -16.25 -6.37
C GLU A 157 -1.82 -16.05 -7.08
N ALA A 158 -2.93 -16.25 -6.35
CA ALA A 158 -4.28 -16.08 -6.89
C ALA A 158 -4.69 -14.61 -7.06
N VAL A 159 -4.04 -13.70 -6.34
CA VAL A 159 -4.35 -12.26 -6.38
C VAL A 159 -3.32 -11.43 -7.13
N HIS A 160 -2.10 -11.94 -7.33
CA HIS A 160 -1.08 -11.23 -8.09
C HIS A 160 -1.49 -11.06 -9.56
N GLY A 161 -1.41 -9.84 -10.08
CA GLY A 161 -1.79 -9.49 -11.44
C GLY A 161 -3.31 -9.40 -11.65
N ARG A 162 -4.11 -9.74 -10.63
CA ARG A 162 -5.57 -9.60 -10.72
C ARG A 162 -5.92 -8.13 -10.88
N THR A 163 -6.86 -7.85 -11.79
CA THR A 163 -7.43 -6.52 -11.94
C THR A 163 -8.73 -6.44 -11.15
N LEU A 164 -8.84 -5.43 -10.29
CA LEU A 164 -10.09 -5.09 -9.61
C LEU A 164 -10.68 -3.84 -10.25
N THR A 165 -12.00 -3.84 -10.42
CA THR A 165 -12.78 -2.66 -10.76
C THR A 165 -12.99 -1.79 -9.52
N ARG A 166 -13.24 -0.50 -9.73
CA ARG A 166 -13.60 0.42 -8.63
C ARG A 166 -14.80 -0.08 -7.83
N GLY A 167 -15.84 -0.56 -8.52
CA GLY A 167 -17.03 -1.13 -7.89
C GLY A 167 -16.74 -2.36 -7.03
N GLU A 168 -15.83 -3.25 -7.44
CA GLU A 168 -15.41 -4.39 -6.60
C GLU A 168 -14.72 -3.92 -5.31
N VAL A 169 -13.84 -2.92 -5.40
CA VAL A 169 -13.15 -2.36 -4.24
C VAL A 169 -14.14 -1.67 -3.30
N GLU A 170 -15.06 -0.86 -3.84
CA GLU A 170 -16.13 -0.18 -3.10
C GLU A 170 -17.06 -1.20 -2.40
N ALA A 171 -17.51 -2.24 -3.10
CA ALA A 171 -18.36 -3.28 -2.54
C ALA A 171 -17.68 -4.03 -1.38
N VAL A 172 -16.38 -4.31 -1.49
CA VAL A 172 -15.61 -4.91 -0.38
C VAL A 172 -15.47 -3.94 0.78
N ALA A 173 -15.19 -2.66 0.52
CA ALA A 173 -15.07 -1.63 1.57
C ALA A 173 -16.37 -1.50 2.36
N GLU A 174 -17.51 -1.40 1.67
CA GLU A 174 -18.83 -1.32 2.28
C GLU A 174 -19.19 -2.57 3.09
N ARG A 175 -18.93 -3.76 2.54
CA ARG A 175 -19.15 -5.03 3.25
C ARG A 175 -18.35 -5.06 4.55
N LEU A 176 -17.07 -4.73 4.50
CA LEU A 176 -16.19 -4.74 5.68
C LEU A 176 -16.58 -3.68 6.72
N ALA A 177 -17.15 -2.55 6.29
CA ALA A 177 -17.62 -1.48 7.17
C ALA A 177 -18.87 -1.88 7.98
N ARG A 178 -19.72 -2.74 7.42
CA ARG A 178 -20.94 -3.25 8.07
C ARG A 178 -20.70 -4.44 9.01
N MET A 179 -19.53 -5.05 8.95
CA MET A 179 -19.19 -6.22 9.77
C MET A 179 -18.62 -5.80 11.14
N THR A 180 -18.83 -6.66 12.12
CA THR A 180 -18.08 -6.66 13.38
C THR A 180 -16.65 -7.15 13.18
N ALA A 181 -15.77 -6.90 14.15
CA ALA A 181 -14.42 -7.44 14.18
C ALA A 181 -14.43 -8.96 14.21
N ALA A 182 -15.38 -9.56 14.95
CA ALA A 182 -15.57 -11.00 15.01
C ALA A 182 -15.94 -11.59 13.64
N GLU A 183 -16.85 -10.97 12.91
CA GLU A 183 -17.23 -11.40 11.57
C GLU A 183 -16.09 -11.22 10.58
N ARG A 184 -15.37 -10.09 10.61
CA ARG A 184 -14.19 -9.90 9.74
C ARG A 184 -13.16 -10.99 9.96
N ARG A 185 -12.90 -11.39 11.21
CA ARG A 185 -11.95 -12.48 11.54
C ARG A 185 -12.39 -13.86 11.05
N ARG A 186 -13.67 -14.04 10.69
CA ARG A 186 -14.22 -15.28 10.12
C ARG A 186 -14.10 -15.35 8.60
N ILE A 187 -13.74 -14.26 7.92
CA ILE A 187 -13.53 -14.26 6.46
C ILE A 187 -12.31 -15.14 6.13
N PRO A 188 -12.46 -16.27 5.40
CA PRO A 188 -11.35 -17.21 5.20
C PRO A 188 -10.17 -16.63 4.41
N SER A 189 -10.45 -15.74 3.44
CA SER A 189 -9.45 -15.09 2.61
C SER A 189 -8.81 -13.85 3.22
N LEU A 190 -9.19 -13.46 4.45
CA LEU A 190 -8.64 -12.32 5.17
C LEU A 190 -7.62 -12.80 6.20
N PRO A 191 -6.32 -12.47 6.05
CA PRO A 191 -5.34 -12.77 7.08
C PRO A 191 -5.74 -12.16 8.43
N ARG A 192 -5.75 -12.96 9.51
CA ARG A 192 -6.25 -12.55 10.83
C ARG A 192 -5.64 -11.25 11.35
N GLN A 193 -4.34 -11.06 11.15
CA GLN A 193 -3.60 -9.86 11.57
C GLN A 193 -4.07 -8.57 10.88
N ARG A 194 -4.88 -8.67 9.81
CA ARG A 194 -5.43 -7.54 9.07
C ARG A 194 -6.90 -7.28 9.36
N ALA A 195 -7.58 -8.16 10.10
CA ALA A 195 -9.02 -8.05 10.31
C ALA A 195 -9.45 -6.71 10.92
N ASP A 196 -8.58 -6.12 11.75
CA ASP A 196 -8.87 -4.86 12.44
C ASP A 196 -8.58 -3.63 11.54
N ILE A 197 -7.70 -3.76 10.54
CA ILE A 197 -7.19 -2.64 9.73
C ILE A 197 -7.62 -2.66 8.26
N VAL A 198 -8.17 -3.77 7.78
CA VAL A 198 -8.50 -3.94 6.36
C VAL A 198 -9.57 -2.95 5.88
N THR A 199 -10.53 -2.58 6.74
CA THR A 199 -11.60 -1.64 6.38
C THR A 199 -11.04 -0.26 6.03
N ALA A 200 -10.13 0.29 6.86
CA ALA A 200 -9.49 1.57 6.55
C ALA A 200 -8.68 1.52 5.25
N GLY A 201 -8.01 0.39 4.99
CA GLY A 201 -7.31 0.16 3.73
C GLY A 201 -8.25 0.08 2.52
N ALA A 202 -9.40 -0.58 2.66
CA ALA A 202 -10.39 -0.68 1.58
C ALA A 202 -11.02 0.67 1.25
N LEU A 203 -11.38 1.46 2.26
CA LEU A 203 -11.84 2.83 2.09
C LEU A 203 -10.79 3.71 1.41
N LEU A 204 -9.51 3.55 1.77
CA LEU A 204 -8.42 4.30 1.14
C LEU A 204 -8.26 3.96 -0.35
N PHE A 205 -8.26 2.68 -0.72
CA PHE A 205 -8.15 2.29 -2.13
C PHE A 205 -9.37 2.72 -2.94
N ALA A 206 -10.58 2.63 -2.37
CA ALA A 206 -11.79 3.15 -3.01
C ALA A 206 -11.70 4.66 -3.25
N ALA A 207 -11.35 5.44 -2.22
CA ALA A 207 -11.18 6.89 -2.31
C ALA A 207 -10.08 7.28 -3.31
N ALA A 208 -8.96 6.56 -3.32
CA ALA A 208 -7.89 6.74 -4.30
C ALA A 208 -8.37 6.49 -5.74
N MET A 209 -9.09 5.41 -5.99
CA MET A 209 -9.64 5.12 -7.32
C MET A 209 -10.62 6.20 -7.77
N ARG A 210 -11.48 6.72 -6.87
CA ARG A 210 -12.35 7.87 -7.17
C ARG A 210 -11.56 9.13 -7.49
N ALA A 211 -10.62 9.51 -6.63
CA ALA A 211 -9.83 10.73 -6.79
C ALA A 211 -9.00 10.73 -8.10
N LEU A 212 -8.49 9.58 -8.51
CA LEU A 212 -7.73 9.43 -9.76
C LEU A 212 -8.61 9.27 -11.01
N ASN A 213 -9.93 9.15 -10.86
CA ASN A 213 -10.84 8.69 -11.91
C ASN A 213 -10.41 7.35 -12.54
N ALA A 214 -9.92 6.43 -11.71
CA ALA A 214 -9.41 5.13 -12.13
C ALA A 214 -10.48 4.05 -11.98
N GLU A 215 -10.92 3.49 -13.10
CA GLU A 215 -11.93 2.42 -13.12
C GLU A 215 -11.37 1.05 -12.73
N ARG A 216 -10.05 0.87 -12.85
CA ARG A 216 -9.37 -0.41 -12.59
C ARG A 216 -8.05 -0.21 -11.89
N ILE A 217 -7.70 -1.16 -11.02
CA ILE A 217 -6.41 -1.26 -10.35
C ILE A 217 -5.86 -2.68 -10.49
N VAL A 218 -4.58 -2.81 -10.86
CA VAL A 218 -3.88 -4.09 -10.96
C VAL A 218 -3.17 -4.38 -9.64
N VAL A 219 -3.43 -5.55 -9.06
CA VAL A 219 -2.91 -5.93 -7.75
C VAL A 219 -1.51 -6.52 -7.87
N SER A 220 -0.56 -5.97 -7.12
CA SER A 220 0.78 -6.53 -6.97
C SER A 220 1.01 -7.00 -5.53
N VAL A 221 1.28 -8.30 -5.35
CA VAL A 221 1.75 -8.84 -4.06
C VAL A 221 3.21 -8.46 -3.79
N ARG A 222 3.89 -7.88 -4.79
CA ARG A 222 5.23 -7.37 -4.70
C ARG A 222 5.17 -5.89 -4.33
N GLY A 223 6.02 -5.49 -3.40
CA GLY A 223 6.08 -4.14 -2.84
C GLY A 223 7.48 -3.89 -2.27
N LEU A 224 7.57 -3.19 -1.14
CA LEU A 224 8.85 -2.75 -0.55
C LEU A 224 9.91 -3.86 -0.46
N ARG A 225 9.55 -5.05 0.04
CA ARG A 225 10.51 -6.17 0.19
C ARG A 225 11.15 -6.59 -1.13
N TYR A 226 10.36 -6.61 -2.20
CA TYR A 226 10.84 -6.95 -3.55
C TYR A 226 11.65 -5.81 -4.15
N GLY A 227 11.26 -4.56 -3.91
CA GLY A 227 12.06 -3.39 -4.29
C GLY A 227 13.46 -3.41 -3.68
N VAL A 228 13.55 -3.71 -2.38
CA VAL A 228 14.83 -3.85 -1.67
C VAL A 228 15.66 -5.00 -2.23
N LEU A 229 15.04 -6.13 -2.53
CA LEU A 229 15.74 -7.25 -3.16
C LEU A 229 16.30 -6.87 -4.54
N ARG A 230 15.50 -6.19 -5.38
CA ARG A 230 15.95 -5.72 -6.71
C ARG A 230 17.08 -4.69 -6.61
N GLU A 231 17.01 -3.77 -5.66
CA GLU A 231 18.10 -2.82 -5.41
C GLU A 231 19.38 -3.55 -4.98
N ALA A 232 19.26 -4.55 -4.09
CA ALA A 232 20.40 -5.34 -3.63
C ALA A 232 21.04 -6.19 -4.75
N LEU A 233 20.24 -6.66 -5.71
CA LEU A 233 20.70 -7.40 -6.89
C LEU A 233 21.22 -6.50 -8.03
N GLY A 234 21.26 -5.17 -7.84
CA GLY A 234 21.70 -4.22 -8.88
C GLY A 234 20.71 -4.05 -10.03
N SER A 235 19.51 -4.61 -9.94
CA SER A 235 18.49 -4.58 -11.00
C SER A 235 17.66 -3.28 -10.99
N THR A 236 18.07 -2.29 -10.20
CA THR A 236 17.44 -0.96 -10.11
C THR A 236 18.52 0.08 -10.33
N THR A 237 18.58 0.67 -11.53
CA THR A 237 19.52 1.73 -11.85
C THR A 237 19.13 3.00 -11.10
N ARG A 238 19.56 3.16 -9.85
CA ARG A 238 19.62 4.49 -9.23
C ARG A 238 20.66 5.26 -10.03
N THR A 239 20.24 6.26 -10.80
CA THR A 239 21.15 7.33 -11.20
C THR A 239 21.65 7.94 -9.90
N ARG A 240 22.83 7.55 -9.43
CA ARG A 240 23.53 8.25 -8.36
C ARG A 240 23.75 9.67 -8.90
N ARG A 241 22.96 10.64 -8.44
CA ARG A 241 23.36 12.05 -8.58
C ARG A 241 24.68 12.18 -7.82
N ARG A 242 25.73 12.49 -8.58
CA ARG A 242 26.98 13.06 -8.04
C ARG A 242 26.66 14.42 -7.43
#